data_AF-A0A847GL66-F1
#
_entry.id   AF-A0A847GL66-F1
#
_cell.length_a   1.000
_cell.length_b   1.000
_cell.length_c   1.000
_cell.angle_alpha   90.00
_cell.angle_beta   90.00
_cell.angle_gamma   90.00
#
_symmetry.space_group_name_H-M   'P 1'
#
loop_
_entity.id
_entity.type
_entity.pdbx_description
1 polymer ?
#
loop_
_entity_poly.entity_id
_entity_poly.type
_entity_poly.pdbx_seq_one_letter_code
_entity_poly.pdbx_strand_id
1 'polypeptide(L)'
;MSTDTASPNALGLGKSALLATLELPETPPILHYTFKDGEAKNSDGTLVGAVRNCRHETVQPAGGATFDVLEFGPADSSVTIPAMSQLREAAAFAADVKIKVTAHGEDRMNIVESQDPPYSLYLQRLDDGYSLHGAVCVHGGWQEAATDKPLVALNQWLRVGLLFTGDDIVLLAGGKAVERRMLRAPVLVPVGGGGEVLGTWIDGHRNQFLGQMTDLQMWDTVPLDYQAALSLGESQGLGAIESKYLSLGGPASFLRNPTAAETTIGTGRMRTYQGGTIYWSANSGTHVVTGAILQSFNSLGGPTGILGFPTTDEENGARPGSRKNRFEVGAIYWSPGTGAKEVHGMVFVHYLELDAEAGFLGLPTSNEVVCHGGCKREFEGGTMFWSGYSTAHEVHGAIREKYLTLGGPDGLLGFPISDEMPVLDANGHATPGRFSRFQGGTIYWSQQTGAL
;
A
#
# COMPACT_ATOMS: atom_id res chain seq x y z
N MET A 1 25.30 -16.00 -28.72
CA MET A 1 24.49 -16.19 -27.50
C MET A 1 24.29 -14.81 -26.90
N SER A 2 23.22 -14.14 -27.32
CA SER A 2 22.87 -12.79 -26.91
C SER A 2 21.70 -12.89 -25.94
N THR A 3 21.86 -12.23 -24.81
CA THR A 3 20.99 -12.22 -23.64
C THR A 3 19.75 -11.38 -23.90
N ASP A 4 18.60 -12.05 -23.93
CA ASP A 4 17.28 -11.43 -23.90
C ASP A 4 17.03 -10.88 -22.49
N THR A 5 17.14 -9.56 -22.32
CA THR A 5 16.70 -8.86 -21.11
C THR A 5 15.25 -8.40 -21.32
N ALA A 6 14.31 -9.18 -20.81
CA ALA A 6 12.91 -8.82 -20.73
C ALA A 6 12.75 -7.58 -19.83
N SER A 7 12.16 -6.51 -20.38
CA SER A 7 11.73 -5.33 -19.64
C SER A 7 10.52 -5.68 -18.75
N PRO A 8 10.38 -5.12 -17.52
CA PRO A 8 9.23 -5.41 -16.68
C PRO A 8 7.97 -4.77 -17.25
N ASN A 9 6.96 -5.59 -17.53
CA ASN A 9 5.65 -5.18 -18.00
C ASN A 9 5.03 -4.13 -17.06
N ALA A 10 4.68 -2.96 -17.63
CA ALA A 10 3.53 -2.18 -17.17
C ALA A 10 2.33 -3.14 -17.10
N LEU A 11 1.59 -3.10 -15.98
CA LEU A 11 0.34 -3.83 -15.69
C LEU A 11 -0.05 -4.83 -16.77
N GLY A 12 0.07 -6.14 -16.52
CA GLY A 12 -0.20 -7.27 -17.44
C GLY A 12 -1.53 -7.25 -18.21
N LEU A 13 -1.74 -6.21 -19.00
CA LEU A 13 -2.74 -6.02 -20.02
C LEU A 13 -2.06 -6.58 -21.26
N GLY A 14 -2.22 -7.89 -21.44
CA GLY A 14 -1.66 -8.59 -22.60
C GLY A 14 -2.05 -7.88 -23.90
N LYS A 15 -1.28 -8.13 -24.95
CA LYS A 15 -1.44 -7.63 -26.34
C LYS A 15 -2.84 -7.84 -26.98
N SER A 16 -3.81 -8.35 -26.24
CA SER A 16 -5.22 -8.48 -26.64
C SER A 16 -6.12 -7.38 -26.05
N ALA A 17 -5.57 -6.26 -25.58
CA ALA A 17 -6.32 -5.09 -25.10
C ALA A 17 -6.97 -4.26 -26.23
N LEU A 18 -7.34 -4.89 -27.35
CA LEU A 18 -7.99 -4.17 -28.47
C LEU A 18 -9.50 -3.97 -28.28
N LEU A 19 -10.14 -4.61 -27.30
CA LEU A 19 -11.58 -4.51 -27.03
C LEU A 19 -11.90 -4.74 -25.54
N ALA A 20 -11.21 -4.05 -24.62
CA ALA A 20 -11.75 -3.91 -23.27
C ALA A 20 -12.77 -2.76 -23.28
N THR A 21 -13.90 -2.97 -23.95
CA THR A 21 -15.14 -2.30 -23.55
C THR A 21 -15.33 -2.66 -22.10
N LEU A 22 -15.17 -1.68 -21.22
CA LEU A 22 -15.97 -1.73 -20.02
C LEU A 22 -17.41 -1.77 -20.50
N GLU A 23 -18.16 -2.81 -20.13
CA GLU A 23 -19.61 -2.68 -20.16
C GLU A 23 -19.92 -1.50 -19.26
N LEU A 24 -20.55 -0.46 -19.82
CA LEU A 24 -20.93 0.72 -19.06
C LEU A 24 -21.79 0.28 -17.87
N PRO A 25 -21.75 1.02 -16.75
CA PRO A 25 -22.54 0.64 -15.60
C PRO A 25 -24.00 0.39 -15.96
N GLU A 26 -24.64 -0.62 -15.36
CA GLU A 26 -26.07 -0.89 -15.62
C GLU A 26 -26.96 0.31 -15.23
N THR A 27 -26.54 1.07 -14.21
CA THR A 27 -27.20 2.31 -13.83
C THR A 27 -27.00 3.38 -14.92
N PRO A 28 -28.08 3.90 -15.55
CA PRO A 28 -27.93 4.92 -16.56
C PRO A 28 -27.40 6.22 -15.95
N PRO A 29 -26.48 6.93 -16.62
CA PRO A 29 -26.00 8.23 -16.17
C PRO A 29 -27.11 9.29 -16.25
N ILE A 30 -27.02 10.29 -15.38
CA ILE A 30 -27.88 11.48 -15.44
C ILE A 30 -27.47 12.42 -16.58
N LEU A 31 -26.19 12.36 -16.97
CA LEU A 31 -25.65 13.02 -18.15
C LEU A 31 -24.89 11.99 -18.99
N HIS A 32 -25.32 11.77 -20.23
CA HIS A 32 -24.53 11.05 -21.22
C HIS A 32 -24.36 11.92 -22.45
N TYR A 33 -23.23 12.61 -22.45
CA TYR A 33 -22.86 13.54 -23.48
C TYR A 33 -22.11 12.83 -24.59
N THR A 34 -22.73 12.79 -25.77
CA THR A 34 -22.13 12.18 -26.96
C THR A 34 -21.70 13.25 -27.95
N PHE A 35 -20.77 12.89 -28.83
CA PHE A 35 -20.24 13.78 -29.86
C PHE A 35 -20.72 13.44 -31.27
N LYS A 36 -21.94 12.90 -31.34
CA LYS A 36 -22.53 12.42 -32.59
C LYS A 36 -22.70 13.59 -33.57
N ASP A 37 -22.35 13.35 -34.84
CA ASP A 37 -22.46 14.35 -35.91
C ASP A 37 -21.72 15.68 -35.61
N GLY A 38 -20.70 15.64 -34.73
CA GLY A 38 -19.94 16.80 -34.29
C GLY A 38 -20.67 17.73 -33.32
N GLU A 39 -21.90 17.38 -32.96
CA GLU A 39 -22.65 18.06 -31.92
C GLU A 39 -22.31 17.45 -30.56
N ALA A 40 -22.25 18.29 -29.54
CA ALA A 40 -22.10 17.83 -28.19
C ALA A 40 -23.46 18.00 -27.50
N LYS A 41 -24.13 16.88 -27.20
CA LYS A 41 -25.50 16.84 -26.66
C LYS A 41 -25.69 15.69 -25.69
N ASN A 42 -26.52 15.92 -24.68
CA ASN A 42 -27.02 14.85 -23.83
C ASN A 42 -27.92 13.89 -24.64
N SER A 43 -28.03 12.65 -24.18
CA SER A 43 -28.79 11.59 -24.86
C SER A 43 -30.28 11.91 -25.09
N ASP A 44 -30.87 12.76 -24.25
CA ASP A 44 -32.26 13.25 -24.40
C ASP A 44 -32.38 14.57 -25.21
N GLY A 45 -31.24 15.15 -25.60
CA GLY A 45 -31.15 16.42 -26.34
C GLY A 45 -31.47 17.67 -25.53
N THR A 46 -31.71 17.58 -24.22
CA THR A 46 -32.14 18.73 -23.39
C THR A 46 -31.00 19.65 -22.98
N LEU A 47 -29.79 19.09 -22.88
CA LEU A 47 -28.55 19.83 -22.62
C LEU A 47 -27.69 19.81 -23.88
N VAL A 48 -27.46 21.00 -24.43
CA VAL A 48 -26.63 21.26 -25.61
C VAL A 48 -25.50 22.19 -25.21
N GLY A 49 -24.31 21.91 -25.71
CA GLY A 49 -23.08 22.55 -25.28
C GLY A 49 -22.32 23.05 -26.47
N ALA A 50 -21.48 24.04 -26.21
CA ALA A 50 -20.79 24.77 -27.24
C ALA A 50 -19.48 24.07 -27.57
N VAL A 51 -19.39 23.53 -28.79
CA VAL A 51 -18.14 23.01 -29.35
C VAL A 51 -17.37 24.16 -29.99
N ARG A 52 -16.10 24.32 -29.63
CA ARG A 52 -15.19 25.33 -30.19
C ARG A 52 -13.89 24.68 -30.63
N ASN A 53 -13.48 24.96 -31.87
CA ASN A 53 -12.21 24.53 -32.46
C ASN A 53 -11.89 23.02 -32.40
N CYS A 54 -12.88 22.16 -32.11
CA CYS A 54 -12.74 20.71 -32.22
C CYS A 54 -13.06 20.24 -33.65
N ARG A 55 -12.44 19.12 -34.06
CA ARG A 55 -12.76 18.45 -35.33
C ARG A 55 -13.56 17.19 -35.04
N HIS A 56 -14.72 17.04 -35.68
CA HIS A 56 -15.47 15.80 -35.68
C HIS A 56 -14.81 14.76 -36.59
N GLU A 57 -14.77 13.52 -36.14
CA GLU A 57 -14.31 12.39 -36.91
C GLU A 57 -15.13 11.14 -36.55
N THR A 58 -15.36 10.29 -37.53
CA THR A 58 -16.00 8.99 -37.35
C THR A 58 -14.92 7.91 -37.38
N VAL A 59 -14.68 7.27 -36.24
CA VAL A 59 -13.56 6.32 -36.05
C VAL A 59 -14.08 4.89 -36.09
N GLN A 60 -13.35 4.03 -36.80
CA GLN A 60 -13.58 2.59 -36.79
C GLN A 60 -12.30 1.88 -36.30
N PRO A 61 -12.26 1.37 -35.05
CA PRO A 61 -11.14 0.57 -34.58
C PRO A 61 -11.10 -0.78 -35.30
N ALA A 62 -9.92 -1.38 -35.40
CA ALA A 62 -9.75 -2.69 -36.03
C ALA A 62 -10.64 -3.74 -35.32
N GLY A 63 -11.61 -4.29 -36.04
CA GLY A 63 -12.53 -5.32 -35.52
C GLY A 63 -13.67 -4.81 -34.62
N GLY A 64 -13.89 -3.49 -34.52
CA GLY A 64 -14.98 -2.91 -33.71
C GLY A 64 -16.01 -2.11 -34.52
N ALA A 65 -17.09 -1.73 -33.83
CA ALA A 65 -18.11 -0.85 -34.38
C ALA A 65 -17.57 0.59 -34.53
N THR A 66 -18.12 1.30 -35.51
CA THR A 66 -17.83 2.70 -35.76
C THR A 66 -18.47 3.59 -34.67
N PHE A 67 -17.77 4.64 -34.24
CA PHE A 67 -18.27 5.64 -33.30
C PHE A 67 -17.73 7.04 -33.63
N ASP A 68 -18.46 8.06 -33.23
CA ASP A 68 -18.05 9.46 -33.42
C ASP A 68 -17.14 9.95 -32.29
N VAL A 69 -16.23 10.84 -32.64
CA VAL A 69 -15.28 11.47 -31.72
C VAL A 69 -15.17 12.96 -32.00
N LEU A 70 -14.79 13.74 -30.99
CA LEU A 70 -14.19 15.06 -31.18
C LEU A 70 -12.69 14.97 -30.94
N GLU A 71 -11.91 15.46 -31.91
CA GLU A 71 -10.50 15.77 -31.75
C GLU A 71 -10.35 17.18 -31.17
N PHE A 72 -9.61 17.27 -30.05
CA PHE A 72 -9.18 18.48 -29.40
C PHE A 72 -7.74 18.78 -29.79
N GLY A 73 -7.47 20.03 -30.14
CA GLY A 73 -6.17 20.52 -30.57
C GLY A 73 -5.55 21.54 -29.61
N PRO A 74 -4.40 22.13 -29.99
CA PRO A 74 -3.60 22.97 -29.09
C PRO A 74 -4.11 24.41 -28.92
N ALA A 75 -5.22 24.78 -29.56
CA ALA A 75 -5.68 26.17 -29.61
C ALA A 75 -7.18 26.27 -29.36
N ASP A 76 -7.55 26.67 -28.14
CA ASP A 76 -8.91 26.95 -27.69
C ASP A 76 -9.91 25.85 -28.05
N SER A 77 -9.47 24.59 -28.01
CA SER A 77 -10.31 23.44 -28.35
C SER A 77 -11.09 23.03 -27.11
N SER A 78 -12.41 23.22 -27.15
CA SER A 78 -13.22 22.98 -25.97
C SER A 78 -14.64 22.57 -26.28
N VAL A 79 -15.25 21.93 -25.28
CA VAL A 79 -16.69 21.78 -25.18
C VAL A 79 -17.13 22.38 -23.86
N THR A 80 -18.03 23.36 -23.88
CA THR A 80 -18.63 23.94 -22.67
C THR A 80 -20.04 23.42 -22.48
N ILE A 81 -20.30 22.81 -21.32
CA ILE A 81 -21.58 22.24 -20.93
C ILE A 81 -22.20 23.15 -19.85
N PRO A 82 -23.50 23.48 -19.94
CA PRO A 82 -24.19 24.24 -18.89
C PRO A 82 -24.23 23.48 -17.56
N ALA A 83 -24.13 24.20 -16.44
CA ALA A 83 -24.17 23.61 -15.11
C ALA A 83 -25.47 22.83 -14.83
N MET A 84 -25.35 21.68 -14.16
CA MET A 84 -26.46 20.83 -13.79
C MET A 84 -26.75 20.91 -12.30
N SER A 85 -27.95 21.39 -11.93
CA SER A 85 -28.33 21.55 -10.52
C SER A 85 -28.36 20.24 -9.73
N GLN A 86 -28.59 19.11 -10.39
CA GLN A 86 -28.66 17.78 -9.76
C GLN A 86 -27.30 17.33 -9.21
N LEU A 87 -26.20 17.58 -9.95
CA LEU A 87 -24.85 17.23 -9.49
C LEU A 87 -24.36 18.12 -8.35
N ARG A 88 -24.80 19.38 -8.32
CA ARG A 88 -24.45 20.34 -7.27
C ARG A 88 -24.88 19.89 -5.88
N GLU A 89 -26.02 19.21 -5.80
CA GLU A 89 -26.60 18.74 -4.54
C GLU A 89 -26.13 17.32 -4.18
N ALA A 90 -25.38 16.67 -5.05
CA ALA A 90 -24.97 15.29 -4.88
C ALA A 90 -23.89 15.13 -3.80
N ALA A 91 -24.13 14.24 -2.84
CA ALA A 91 -23.16 13.90 -1.80
C ALA A 91 -21.99 13.02 -2.33
N ALA A 92 -22.21 12.39 -3.48
CA ALA A 92 -21.25 11.56 -4.19
C ALA A 92 -21.52 11.69 -5.68
N PHE A 93 -20.51 11.49 -6.53
CA PHE A 93 -20.71 11.49 -7.97
C PHE A 93 -19.66 10.64 -8.67
N ALA A 94 -19.94 10.28 -9.92
CA ALA A 94 -18.99 9.65 -10.82
C ALA A 94 -18.93 10.44 -12.12
N ALA A 95 -17.72 10.65 -12.64
CA ALA A 95 -17.46 11.22 -13.96
C ALA A 95 -16.56 10.28 -14.74
N ASP A 96 -16.91 10.01 -15.98
CA ASP A 96 -16.29 9.01 -16.84
C ASP A 96 -16.18 9.56 -18.26
N VAL A 97 -15.00 9.41 -18.85
CA VAL A 97 -14.70 9.84 -20.21
C VAL A 97 -13.81 8.82 -20.90
N LYS A 98 -14.13 8.50 -22.15
CA LYS A 98 -13.26 7.68 -23.00
C LYS A 98 -12.42 8.56 -23.91
N ILE A 99 -11.11 8.43 -23.76
CA ILE A 99 -10.11 9.30 -24.38
C ILE A 99 -9.08 8.51 -25.17
N LYS A 100 -8.43 9.20 -26.11
CA LYS A 100 -7.20 8.77 -26.77
C LYS A 100 -6.28 9.97 -26.93
N VAL A 101 -5.14 9.96 -26.25
CA VAL A 101 -4.13 11.03 -26.40
C VAL A 101 -3.41 10.83 -27.74
N THR A 102 -3.42 11.84 -28.61
CA THR A 102 -2.85 11.73 -29.97
C THR A 102 -1.49 12.42 -30.11
N ALA A 103 -1.17 13.37 -29.23
CA ALA A 103 0.09 14.08 -29.21
C ALA A 103 0.54 14.42 -27.78
N HIS A 104 1.83 14.68 -27.61
CA HIS A 104 2.33 15.23 -26.35
C HIS A 104 1.94 16.71 -26.25
N GLY A 105 1.22 17.06 -25.19
CA GLY A 105 0.90 18.44 -24.82
C GLY A 105 1.87 19.03 -23.80
N GLU A 106 1.39 20.06 -23.10
CA GLU A 106 2.07 20.71 -21.98
C GLU A 106 2.28 19.74 -20.80
N ASP A 107 2.90 20.22 -19.72
CA ASP A 107 3.09 19.45 -18.49
C ASP A 107 1.76 18.90 -17.95
N ARG A 108 0.66 19.67 -18.10
CA ARG A 108 -0.71 19.29 -17.74
C ARG A 108 -1.64 19.39 -18.96
N MET A 109 -2.49 18.39 -19.15
CA MET A 109 -3.59 18.41 -20.12
C MET A 109 -4.92 18.11 -19.43
N ASN A 110 -5.90 19.00 -19.58
CA ASN A 110 -7.19 18.88 -18.93
C ASN A 110 -8.18 18.06 -19.74
N ILE A 111 -8.70 17.00 -19.14
CA ILE A 111 -9.77 16.22 -19.78
C ILE A 111 -11.10 16.89 -19.49
N VAL A 112 -11.44 17.08 -18.22
CA VAL A 112 -12.66 17.76 -17.76
C VAL A 112 -12.35 18.67 -16.57
N GLU A 113 -12.91 19.87 -16.57
CA GLU A 113 -12.93 20.80 -15.44
C GLU A 113 -14.38 21.19 -15.11
N SER A 114 -14.70 21.34 -13.84
CA SER A 114 -16.01 21.78 -13.37
C SER A 114 -15.87 22.67 -12.15
N GLN A 115 -16.72 23.70 -12.07
CA GLN A 115 -16.74 24.61 -10.93
C GLN A 115 -17.81 24.27 -9.88
N ASP A 116 -18.86 23.55 -10.28
CA ASP A 116 -19.99 23.18 -9.42
C ASP A 116 -20.73 21.93 -9.98
N PRO A 117 -20.47 20.70 -9.46
CA PRO A 117 -19.55 20.39 -8.38
C PRO A 117 -18.09 20.63 -8.78
N PRO A 118 -17.22 21.01 -7.83
CA PRO A 118 -15.86 21.46 -8.11
C PRO A 118 -14.92 20.26 -8.30
N TYR A 119 -14.76 19.78 -9.53
CA TYR A 119 -13.85 18.67 -9.83
C TYR A 119 -13.03 18.89 -11.09
N SER A 120 -11.93 18.17 -11.17
CA SER A 120 -10.97 18.23 -12.27
C SER A 120 -10.46 16.83 -12.56
N LEU A 121 -10.46 16.42 -13.82
CA LEU A 121 -9.83 15.19 -14.31
C LEU A 121 -8.83 15.57 -15.39
N TYR A 122 -7.55 15.27 -15.16
CA TYR A 122 -6.47 15.73 -16.02
C TYR A 122 -5.32 14.73 -16.06
N LEU A 123 -4.41 14.99 -17.01
CA LEU A 123 -3.20 14.22 -17.23
C LEU A 123 -1.99 15.07 -16.88
N GLN A 124 -0.99 14.46 -16.26
CA GLN A 124 0.31 15.09 -16.02
C GLN A 124 1.40 14.30 -16.74
N ARG A 125 2.31 15.00 -17.41
CA ARG A 125 3.39 14.38 -18.19
C ARG A 125 4.39 13.69 -17.25
N LEU A 126 4.70 12.43 -17.55
CA LEU A 126 5.84 11.68 -17.04
C LEU A 126 6.84 11.41 -18.18
N ASP A 127 8.01 10.82 -17.94
CA ASP A 127 8.99 10.59 -19.01
C ASP A 127 8.43 9.72 -20.16
N ASP A 128 7.71 8.66 -19.80
CA ASP A 128 7.26 7.56 -20.66
C ASP A 128 5.73 7.48 -20.86
N GLY A 129 4.98 8.49 -20.42
CA GLY A 129 3.55 8.60 -20.69
C GLY A 129 2.90 9.74 -19.90
N TYR A 130 1.66 9.52 -19.46
CA TYR A 130 0.94 10.43 -18.58
C TYR A 130 0.38 9.69 -17.36
N SER A 131 0.50 10.30 -16.18
CA SER A 131 -0.28 9.93 -15.00
C SER A 131 -1.69 10.49 -15.11
N LEU A 132 -2.64 9.81 -14.49
CA LEU A 132 -4.02 10.28 -14.34
C LEU A 132 -4.17 10.97 -12.98
N HIS A 133 -4.80 12.13 -13.00
CA HIS A 133 -5.01 12.96 -11.82
C HIS A 133 -6.49 13.32 -11.72
N GLY A 134 -7.03 13.24 -10.51
CA GLY A 134 -8.38 13.67 -10.22
C GLY A 134 -8.40 14.47 -8.94
N ALA A 135 -9.05 15.63 -8.99
CA ALA A 135 -9.12 16.53 -7.86
C ALA A 135 -10.55 16.98 -7.60
N VAL A 136 -10.86 17.23 -6.33
CA VAL A 136 -12.09 17.88 -5.90
C VAL A 136 -11.76 19.03 -4.96
N CYS A 137 -12.56 20.10 -4.97
CA CYS A 137 -12.41 21.19 -4.02
C CYS A 137 -13.28 20.95 -2.78
N VAL A 138 -12.65 20.95 -1.61
CA VAL A 138 -13.31 20.77 -0.31
C VAL A 138 -12.88 21.89 0.64
N HIS A 139 -13.42 21.90 1.86
CA HIS A 139 -12.91 22.83 2.87
C HIS A 139 -11.40 22.60 3.10
N GLY A 140 -10.60 23.67 2.98
CA GLY A 140 -9.13 23.57 2.99
C GLY A 140 -8.48 23.53 1.60
N GLY A 141 -9.27 23.57 0.52
CA GLY A 141 -8.81 23.72 -0.85
C GLY A 141 -8.92 22.45 -1.69
N TRP A 142 -8.21 22.44 -2.82
CA TRP A 142 -8.17 21.29 -3.72
C TRP A 142 -7.45 20.11 -3.09
N GLN A 143 -8.09 18.94 -3.14
CA GLN A 143 -7.52 17.66 -2.76
C GLN A 143 -7.45 16.78 -4.00
N GLU A 144 -6.40 15.97 -4.09
CA GLU A 144 -6.04 15.31 -5.35
C GLU A 144 -5.60 13.87 -5.12
N ALA A 145 -6.13 12.96 -5.93
CA ALA A 145 -5.57 11.63 -6.13
C ALA A 145 -4.80 11.63 -7.46
N ALA A 146 -3.64 10.97 -7.49
CA ALA A 146 -2.78 10.92 -8.66
C ALA A 146 -2.08 9.56 -8.74
N THR A 147 -2.03 8.98 -9.94
CA THR A 147 -1.27 7.75 -10.15
C THR A 147 0.23 8.04 -10.20
N ASP A 148 1.03 7.33 -9.41
CA ASP A 148 2.50 7.49 -9.39
C ASP A 148 3.23 6.99 -10.65
N LYS A 149 2.51 6.33 -11.57
CA LYS A 149 3.07 5.69 -12.76
C LYS A 149 2.29 6.12 -14.01
N PRO A 150 2.91 6.07 -15.20
CA PRO A 150 2.21 6.33 -16.44
C PRO A 150 1.10 5.30 -16.63
N LEU A 151 -0.10 5.79 -16.87
CA LEU A 151 -1.29 4.99 -17.12
C LEU A 151 -1.83 5.21 -18.53
N VAL A 152 -1.63 6.41 -19.08
CA VAL A 152 -2.13 6.80 -20.39
C VAL A 152 -0.97 6.89 -21.37
N ALA A 153 -1.04 6.06 -22.42
CA ALA A 153 -0.09 6.03 -23.53
C ALA A 153 -0.68 6.73 -24.76
N LEU A 154 0.20 7.19 -25.65
CA LEU A 154 -0.22 7.77 -26.92
C LEU A 154 -0.92 6.74 -27.81
N ASN A 155 -1.93 7.21 -28.54
CA ASN A 155 -2.68 6.48 -29.55
C ASN A 155 -3.38 5.20 -29.06
N GLN A 156 -3.65 5.12 -27.75
CA GLN A 156 -4.43 4.05 -27.14
C GLN A 156 -5.73 4.61 -26.57
N TRP A 157 -6.84 3.93 -26.86
CA TRP A 157 -8.12 4.24 -26.25
C TRP A 157 -8.14 3.75 -24.80
N LEU A 158 -8.53 4.61 -23.88
CA LEU A 158 -8.71 4.28 -22.48
C LEU A 158 -9.93 5.03 -21.94
N ARG A 159 -10.78 4.31 -21.19
CA ARG A 159 -11.83 4.93 -20.38
C ARG A 159 -11.26 5.25 -19.00
N VAL A 160 -11.31 6.52 -18.62
CA VAL A 160 -10.81 7.04 -17.35
C VAL A 160 -11.93 7.72 -16.60
N GLY A 161 -11.87 7.73 -15.28
CA GLY A 161 -12.91 8.35 -14.47
C GLY A 161 -12.43 8.84 -13.12
N LEU A 162 -13.27 9.68 -12.54
CA LEU A 162 -13.15 10.20 -11.18
C LEU A 162 -14.43 9.84 -10.43
N LEU A 163 -14.26 9.23 -9.27
CA LEU A 163 -15.34 9.01 -8.31
C LEU A 163 -15.07 9.91 -7.10
N PHE A 164 -16.12 10.60 -6.67
CA PHE A 164 -16.19 11.17 -5.33
C PHE A 164 -17.23 10.39 -4.56
N THR A 165 -16.81 9.63 -3.54
CA THR A 165 -17.69 8.73 -2.79
C THR A 165 -18.40 9.41 -1.61
N GLY A 166 -18.10 10.69 -1.38
CA GLY A 166 -18.41 11.40 -0.13
C GLY A 166 -17.25 11.36 0.87
N ASP A 167 -16.38 10.33 0.80
CA ASP A 167 -15.21 10.19 1.68
C ASP A 167 -13.89 10.05 0.92
N ASP A 168 -13.94 9.68 -0.35
CA ASP A 168 -12.77 9.36 -1.17
C ASP A 168 -12.78 10.10 -2.50
N ILE A 169 -11.58 10.36 -3.02
CA ILE A 169 -11.33 10.53 -4.46
C ILE A 169 -10.81 9.19 -4.96
N VAL A 170 -11.44 8.61 -5.97
CA VAL A 170 -10.99 7.37 -6.60
C VAL A 170 -10.83 7.61 -8.09
N LEU A 171 -9.69 7.19 -8.64
CA LEU A 171 -9.46 7.21 -10.08
C LEU A 171 -9.79 5.84 -10.66
N LEU A 172 -10.50 5.87 -11.77
CA LEU A 172 -10.80 4.68 -12.57
C LEU A 172 -9.99 4.70 -13.86
N ALA A 173 -9.53 3.52 -14.28
CA ALA A 173 -9.01 3.31 -15.62
C ALA A 173 -9.31 1.91 -16.11
N GLY A 174 -9.89 1.80 -17.31
CA GLY A 174 -10.41 0.53 -17.81
C GLY A 174 -11.41 -0.11 -16.84
N GLY A 175 -12.17 0.74 -16.13
CA GLY A 175 -13.13 0.41 -15.06
C GLY A 175 -12.59 -0.34 -13.85
N LYS A 176 -11.28 -0.25 -13.60
CA LYS A 176 -10.69 -0.66 -12.32
C LYS A 176 -10.36 0.58 -11.52
N ALA A 177 -10.53 0.52 -10.20
CA ALA A 177 -9.95 1.50 -9.30
C ALA A 177 -8.42 1.38 -9.35
N VAL A 178 -7.76 2.45 -9.80
CA VAL A 178 -6.30 2.50 -9.99
C VAL A 178 -5.60 3.37 -8.95
N GLU A 179 -6.31 4.32 -8.35
CA GLU A 179 -5.80 5.19 -7.29
C GLU A 179 -6.93 5.55 -6.33
N ARG A 180 -6.60 5.74 -5.05
CA ARG A 180 -7.58 6.16 -4.04
C ARG A 180 -6.92 7.07 -3.01
N ARG A 181 -7.57 8.20 -2.75
CA ARG A 181 -7.25 9.09 -1.63
C ARG A 181 -8.44 9.26 -0.71
N MET A 182 -8.26 8.91 0.56
CA MET A 182 -9.22 9.17 1.63
C MET A 182 -9.14 10.63 2.07
N LEU A 183 -10.29 11.30 2.18
CA LEU A 183 -10.39 12.72 2.53
C LEU A 183 -10.98 12.99 3.93
N ARG A 184 -11.50 11.96 4.63
CA ARG A 184 -12.10 12.04 5.98
C ARG A 184 -13.27 13.02 6.10
N ALA A 185 -14.47 12.61 5.70
CA ALA A 185 -15.70 13.42 5.75
C ALA A 185 -15.58 14.82 5.10
N PRO A 186 -15.06 14.92 3.86
CA PRO A 186 -15.04 16.19 3.14
C PRO A 186 -16.44 16.71 2.84
N VAL A 187 -16.55 18.03 2.68
CA VAL A 187 -17.70 18.70 2.06
C VAL A 187 -17.19 19.45 0.85
N LEU A 188 -17.79 19.22 -0.31
CA LEU A 188 -17.46 19.91 -1.55
C LEU A 188 -17.73 21.42 -1.41
N VAL A 189 -16.82 22.24 -1.93
CA VAL A 189 -16.93 23.71 -1.88
C VAL A 189 -16.90 24.26 -3.30
N PRO A 190 -18.04 24.75 -3.85
CA PRO A 190 -18.07 25.32 -5.19
C PRO A 190 -17.02 26.41 -5.36
N VAL A 191 -16.35 26.41 -6.51
CA VAL A 191 -15.29 27.37 -6.84
C VAL A 191 -15.75 28.42 -7.86
N GLY A 192 -17.03 28.34 -8.27
CA GLY A 192 -17.68 29.21 -9.24
C GLY A 192 -19.12 28.77 -9.47
N GLY A 193 -19.74 29.26 -10.54
CA GLY A 193 -21.09 28.87 -10.97
C GLY A 193 -21.15 28.38 -12.41
N GLY A 194 -20.00 28.10 -13.03
CA GLY A 194 -19.92 27.53 -14.37
C GLY A 194 -20.12 26.01 -14.37
N GLY A 195 -20.60 25.49 -15.51
CA GLY A 195 -20.69 24.04 -15.74
C GLY A 195 -19.36 23.44 -16.16
N GLU A 196 -19.43 22.30 -16.84
CA GLU A 196 -18.28 21.50 -17.22
C GLU A 196 -17.60 22.06 -18.48
N VAL A 197 -16.27 22.03 -18.49
CA VAL A 197 -15.45 22.38 -19.64
C VAL A 197 -14.53 21.22 -19.95
N LEU A 198 -14.64 20.69 -21.18
CA LEU A 198 -13.83 19.58 -21.64
C LEU A 198 -12.68 20.10 -22.49
N GLY A 199 -11.52 19.46 -22.34
CA GLY A 199 -10.35 19.68 -23.19
C GLY A 199 -9.47 20.87 -22.84
N THR A 200 -9.77 21.63 -21.79
CA THR A 200 -9.02 22.85 -21.42
C THR A 200 -9.27 23.23 -19.95
N TRP A 201 -8.49 24.16 -19.42
CA TRP A 201 -8.82 24.89 -18.19
C TRP A 201 -10.09 25.73 -18.37
N ILE A 202 -10.73 26.13 -17.26
CA ILE A 202 -12.02 26.86 -17.26
C ILE A 202 -12.02 28.19 -18.03
N ASP A 203 -10.84 28.73 -18.34
CA ASP A 203 -10.70 29.95 -19.15
C ASP A 203 -10.74 29.70 -20.67
N GLY A 204 -10.72 28.43 -21.09
CA GLY A 204 -10.75 28.04 -22.49
C GLY A 204 -9.39 28.01 -23.20
N HIS A 205 -8.29 28.36 -22.53
CA HIS A 205 -7.01 28.64 -23.18
C HIS A 205 -5.83 27.80 -22.66
N ARG A 206 -5.78 27.44 -21.38
CA ARG A 206 -4.64 26.71 -20.77
C ARG A 206 -4.84 25.20 -20.70
N ASN A 207 -3.75 24.44 -20.62
CA ASN A 207 -3.75 22.98 -20.40
C ASN A 207 -4.59 22.22 -21.45
N GLN A 208 -4.43 22.58 -22.72
CA GLN A 208 -5.23 22.01 -23.81
C GLN A 208 -5.02 20.49 -23.91
N PHE A 209 -6.11 19.75 -24.03
CA PHE A 209 -6.08 18.32 -24.32
C PHE A 209 -5.76 18.09 -25.79
N LEU A 210 -4.73 17.29 -26.04
CA LEU A 210 -4.34 16.89 -27.40
C LEU A 210 -4.75 15.44 -27.65
N GLY A 211 -5.94 15.26 -28.18
CA GLY A 211 -6.50 13.92 -28.32
C GLY A 211 -7.95 13.89 -28.74
N GLN A 212 -8.49 12.68 -28.72
CA GLN A 212 -9.87 12.40 -29.05
C GLN A 212 -10.67 12.03 -27.80
N MET A 213 -11.94 12.45 -27.75
CA MET A 213 -12.92 11.97 -26.77
C MET A 213 -14.16 11.45 -27.48
N THR A 214 -14.81 10.43 -26.91
CA THR A 214 -16.05 9.85 -27.48
C THR A 214 -17.31 10.30 -26.76
N ASP A 215 -17.23 10.41 -25.44
CA ASP A 215 -18.35 10.76 -24.57
C ASP A 215 -17.86 11.23 -23.20
N LEU A 216 -18.74 11.95 -22.49
CA LEU A 216 -18.67 12.20 -21.05
C LEU A 216 -19.93 11.64 -20.41
N GLN A 217 -19.77 10.79 -19.40
CA GLN A 217 -20.86 10.24 -18.61
C GLN A 217 -20.73 10.68 -17.16
N MET A 218 -21.86 11.05 -16.54
CA MET A 218 -21.90 11.44 -15.14
C MET A 218 -23.11 10.88 -14.39
N TRP A 219 -22.88 10.58 -13.12
CA TRP A 219 -23.86 10.11 -12.16
C TRP A 219 -23.81 10.99 -10.91
N ASP A 220 -24.96 11.27 -10.30
CA ASP A 220 -25.12 11.93 -8.99
C ASP A 220 -24.98 10.95 -7.80
N THR A 221 -24.42 9.79 -8.08
CA THR A 221 -24.06 8.75 -7.11
C THR A 221 -22.90 7.93 -7.68
N VAL A 222 -22.42 6.94 -6.93
CA VAL A 222 -21.44 5.95 -7.42
C VAL A 222 -22.19 4.72 -7.93
N PRO A 223 -22.17 4.40 -9.23
CA PRO A 223 -22.79 3.19 -9.79
C PRO A 223 -22.28 1.90 -9.12
N LEU A 224 -23.12 0.85 -9.09
CA LEU A 224 -22.82 -0.41 -8.40
C LEU A 224 -21.54 -1.07 -8.92
N ASP A 225 -21.29 -1.03 -10.23
CA ASP A 225 -20.07 -1.59 -10.84
C ASP A 225 -18.82 -0.84 -10.39
N TYR A 226 -18.92 0.47 -10.19
CA TYR A 226 -17.83 1.30 -9.66
C TYR A 226 -17.64 1.10 -8.16
N GLN A 227 -18.70 0.81 -7.40
CA GLN A 227 -18.58 0.36 -6.01
C GLN A 227 -17.85 -0.98 -5.95
N ALA A 228 -18.19 -1.95 -6.81
CA ALA A 228 -17.51 -3.25 -6.85
C ALA A 228 -16.02 -3.11 -7.24
N ALA A 229 -15.71 -2.26 -8.23
CA ALA A 229 -14.34 -1.96 -8.62
C ALA A 229 -13.55 -1.31 -7.47
N LEU A 230 -14.18 -0.38 -6.73
CA LEU A 230 -13.60 0.21 -5.53
C LEU A 230 -13.35 -0.86 -4.46
N SER A 231 -14.36 -1.64 -4.07
CA SER A 231 -14.23 -2.68 -3.04
C SER A 231 -13.15 -3.71 -3.38
N LEU A 232 -13.00 -4.08 -4.65
CA LEU A 232 -11.88 -4.93 -5.08
C LEU A 232 -10.53 -4.24 -4.85
N GLY A 233 -10.40 -2.97 -5.24
CA GLY A 233 -9.20 -2.17 -4.97
C GLY A 233 -8.89 -2.06 -3.48
N GLU A 234 -9.89 -1.82 -2.64
CA GLU A 234 -9.75 -1.75 -1.18
C GLU A 234 -9.26 -3.07 -0.59
N SER A 235 -9.82 -4.20 -1.05
CA SER A 235 -9.40 -5.53 -0.64
C SER A 235 -7.94 -5.85 -1.02
N GLN A 236 -7.39 -5.09 -1.96
CA GLN A 236 -6.00 -5.15 -2.42
C GLN A 236 -5.13 -4.01 -1.85
N GLY A 237 -5.64 -3.22 -0.91
CA GLY A 237 -4.87 -2.19 -0.20
C GLY A 237 -4.77 -0.85 -0.91
N LEU A 238 -5.62 -0.59 -1.91
CA LEU A 238 -5.62 0.69 -2.63
C LEU A 238 -5.86 1.87 -1.68
N GLY A 239 -4.94 2.84 -1.70
CA GLY A 239 -4.98 4.03 -0.84
C GLY A 239 -4.57 3.80 0.62
N ALA A 240 -4.32 2.56 1.05
CA ALA A 240 -4.04 2.25 2.45
C ALA A 240 -2.70 2.83 2.93
N ILE A 241 -1.68 2.81 2.07
CA ILE A 241 -0.35 3.37 2.36
C ILE A 241 -0.38 4.88 2.38
N GLU A 242 -1.00 5.52 1.38
CA GLU A 242 -1.16 6.97 1.33
C GLU A 242 -1.93 7.49 2.55
N SER A 243 -3.03 6.83 2.91
CA SER A 243 -3.81 7.18 4.11
C SER A 243 -2.96 7.13 5.39
N LYS A 244 -2.12 6.08 5.54
CA LYS A 244 -1.17 5.99 6.66
C LYS A 244 -0.15 7.12 6.61
N TYR A 245 0.45 7.38 5.46
CA TYR A 245 1.45 8.43 5.28
C TYR A 245 0.90 9.81 5.67
N LEU A 246 -0.28 10.16 5.18
CA LEU A 246 -0.96 11.42 5.52
C LEU A 246 -1.33 11.47 7.01
N SER A 247 -1.76 10.35 7.60
CA SER A 247 -2.06 10.29 9.05
C SER A 247 -0.84 10.56 9.94
N LEU A 248 0.36 10.28 9.44
CA LEU A 248 1.63 10.56 10.12
C LEU A 248 2.12 11.99 9.91
N GLY A 249 1.44 12.80 9.07
CA GLY A 249 1.82 14.17 8.73
C GLY A 249 2.49 14.31 7.36
N GLY A 250 2.45 13.28 6.51
CA GLY A 250 2.93 13.34 5.13
C GLY A 250 4.40 13.80 5.03
N PRO A 251 4.74 14.75 4.14
CA PRO A 251 6.10 15.26 3.99
C PRO A 251 6.71 15.89 5.25
N ALA A 252 5.88 16.39 6.16
CA ALA A 252 6.32 16.98 7.42
C ALA A 252 6.60 15.92 8.52
N SER A 253 6.23 14.67 8.27
CA SER A 253 6.49 13.55 9.19
C SER A 253 7.96 13.11 9.17
N PHE A 254 8.32 12.21 10.09
CA PHE A 254 9.64 11.58 10.12
C PHE A 254 9.95 10.75 8.85
N LEU A 255 8.93 10.36 8.08
CA LEU A 255 9.13 9.62 6.82
C LEU A 255 9.65 10.51 5.69
N ARG A 256 9.33 11.81 5.72
CA ARG A 256 9.61 12.78 4.64
C ARG A 256 9.06 12.29 3.30
N ASN A 257 9.64 12.72 2.18
CA ASN A 257 9.14 12.40 0.84
C ASN A 257 9.35 10.92 0.46
N PRO A 258 8.46 10.36 -0.38
CA PRO A 258 8.68 9.05 -0.99
C PRO A 258 9.95 9.05 -1.86
N THR A 259 10.63 7.92 -1.91
CA THR A 259 11.83 7.71 -2.76
C THR A 259 11.54 6.81 -3.97
N ALA A 260 10.39 6.15 -3.99
CA ALA A 260 9.91 5.33 -5.09
C ALA A 260 8.37 5.33 -5.11
N ALA A 261 7.81 5.06 -6.28
CA ALA A 261 6.38 4.80 -6.44
C ALA A 261 5.94 3.58 -5.63
N GLU A 262 4.65 3.52 -5.29
CA GLU A 262 4.10 2.32 -4.64
C GLU A 262 4.25 1.07 -5.53
N THR A 263 4.52 -0.07 -4.90
CA THR A 263 4.65 -1.35 -5.59
C THR A 263 4.03 -2.49 -4.80
N THR A 264 3.67 -3.56 -5.50
CA THR A 264 3.30 -4.83 -4.89
C THR A 264 4.54 -5.57 -4.39
N ILE A 265 4.42 -6.26 -3.26
CA ILE A 265 5.44 -7.15 -2.71
C ILE A 265 4.75 -8.35 -2.04
N GLY A 266 5.11 -9.58 -2.42
CA GLY A 266 4.37 -10.77 -1.98
C GLY A 266 2.86 -10.64 -2.26
N THR A 267 2.04 -10.80 -1.22
CA THR A 267 0.58 -10.63 -1.27
C THR A 267 0.11 -9.22 -0.90
N GLY A 268 1.03 -8.28 -0.67
CA GLY A 268 0.74 -6.95 -0.17
C GLY A 268 1.39 -5.85 -1.01
N ARG A 269 1.53 -4.68 -0.40
CA ARG A 269 2.01 -3.45 -1.03
C ARG A 269 3.05 -2.78 -0.15
N MET A 270 3.92 -2.00 -0.76
CA MET A 270 4.88 -1.16 -0.04
C MET A 270 5.16 0.14 -0.77
N ARG A 271 5.53 1.16 0.00
CA ARG A 271 6.18 2.37 -0.52
C ARG A 271 7.32 2.79 0.39
N THR A 272 8.47 3.07 -0.21
CA THR A 272 9.67 3.53 0.49
C THR A 272 9.71 5.05 0.53
N TYR A 273 10.10 5.57 1.68
CA TYR A 273 10.28 6.98 1.99
C TYR A 273 11.71 7.19 2.51
N GLN A 274 12.16 8.44 2.56
CA GLN A 274 13.51 8.76 3.05
C GLN A 274 13.74 8.28 4.49
N GLY A 275 12.71 8.32 5.34
CA GLY A 275 12.78 7.93 6.75
C GLY A 275 12.35 6.50 7.08
N GLY A 276 11.84 5.73 6.11
CA GLY A 276 11.29 4.40 6.40
C GLY A 276 10.52 3.78 5.23
N THR A 277 9.87 2.64 5.49
CA THR A 277 8.98 2.00 4.51
C THR A 277 7.64 1.71 5.16
N ILE A 278 6.56 2.06 4.47
CA ILE A 278 5.20 1.67 4.85
C ILE A 278 4.84 0.42 4.04
N TYR A 279 4.32 -0.59 4.73
CA TYR A 279 3.84 -1.83 4.17
C TYR A 279 2.34 -1.97 4.44
N TRP A 280 1.64 -2.63 3.52
CA TRP A 280 0.27 -3.07 3.72
C TRP A 280 0.14 -4.55 3.34
N SER A 281 -0.63 -5.31 4.12
CA SER A 281 -1.16 -6.61 3.73
C SER A 281 -2.62 -6.75 4.16
N ALA A 282 -3.36 -7.68 3.53
CA ALA A 282 -4.73 -7.98 3.93
C ALA A 282 -4.83 -8.54 5.36
N ASN A 283 -3.79 -9.24 5.83
CA ASN A 283 -3.79 -9.89 7.15
C ASN A 283 -3.39 -8.94 8.27
N SER A 284 -2.45 -8.03 8.01
CA SER A 284 -1.85 -7.19 9.04
C SER A 284 -2.26 -5.72 8.97
N GLY A 285 -2.82 -5.26 7.85
CA GLY A 285 -3.11 -3.83 7.65
C GLY A 285 -1.86 -3.02 7.34
N THR A 286 -1.90 -1.70 7.58
CA THR A 286 -0.84 -0.77 7.16
C THR A 286 0.11 -0.40 8.32
N HIS A 287 1.39 -0.71 8.17
CA HIS A 287 2.40 -0.48 9.21
C HIS A 287 3.70 0.13 8.67
N VAL A 288 4.34 0.95 9.51
CA VAL A 288 5.62 1.58 9.22
C VAL A 288 6.78 0.88 9.93
N VAL A 289 7.88 0.69 9.21
CA VAL A 289 9.14 0.17 9.77
C VAL A 289 10.26 1.16 9.45
N THR A 290 11.07 1.50 10.46
CA THR A 290 12.11 2.56 10.35
C THR A 290 13.48 2.14 10.88
N GLY A 291 14.48 2.97 10.58
CA GLY A 291 15.80 2.93 11.24
C GLY A 291 16.52 1.59 11.16
N ALA A 292 17.18 1.23 12.27
CA ALA A 292 17.94 -0.02 12.39
C ALA A 292 17.05 -1.28 12.32
N ILE A 293 15.79 -1.17 12.74
CA ILE A 293 14.83 -2.26 12.61
C ILE A 293 14.53 -2.53 11.13
N LEU A 294 14.28 -1.49 10.32
CA LEU A 294 14.08 -1.64 8.87
C LEU A 294 15.31 -2.25 8.18
N GLN A 295 16.51 -1.84 8.58
CA GLN A 295 17.76 -2.41 8.02
C GLN A 295 17.87 -3.92 8.29
N SER A 296 17.57 -4.35 9.53
CA SER A 296 17.54 -5.77 9.88
C SER A 296 16.40 -6.51 9.16
N PHE A 297 15.20 -5.93 9.10
CA PHE A 297 14.07 -6.53 8.39
C PHE A 297 14.38 -6.77 6.91
N ASN A 298 15.00 -5.80 6.24
CA ASN A 298 15.40 -5.92 4.84
C ASN A 298 16.49 -6.97 4.63
N SER A 299 17.45 -7.10 5.55
CA SER A 299 18.50 -8.14 5.44
C SER A 299 17.93 -9.56 5.61
N LEU A 300 16.78 -9.69 6.27
CA LEU A 300 16.02 -10.92 6.43
C LEU A 300 15.04 -11.20 5.27
N GLY A 301 15.09 -10.41 4.20
CA GLY A 301 14.24 -10.57 3.00
C GLY A 301 12.91 -9.81 3.05
N GLY A 302 12.72 -8.92 4.03
CA GLY A 302 11.53 -8.09 4.15
C GLY A 302 10.24 -8.92 4.31
N PRO A 303 9.10 -8.44 3.77
CA PRO A 303 7.81 -9.13 3.89
C PRO A 303 7.76 -10.52 3.27
N THR A 304 8.63 -10.80 2.29
CA THR A 304 8.75 -12.12 1.65
C THR A 304 9.73 -13.04 2.37
N GLY A 305 10.37 -12.55 3.42
CA GLY A 305 11.33 -13.27 4.24
C GLY A 305 10.69 -14.04 5.38
N ILE A 306 11.53 -14.46 6.33
CA ILE A 306 11.16 -15.34 7.45
C ILE A 306 10.18 -14.70 8.45
N LEU A 307 10.08 -13.38 8.48
CA LEU A 307 9.25 -12.65 9.46
C LEU A 307 7.83 -12.35 8.95
N GLY A 308 7.63 -12.33 7.63
CA GLY A 308 6.38 -11.88 7.02
C GLY A 308 6.16 -10.36 7.13
N PHE A 309 4.92 -9.92 6.94
CA PHE A 309 4.55 -8.51 7.01
C PHE A 309 4.63 -7.97 8.45
N PRO A 310 4.93 -6.67 8.64
CA PRO A 310 4.79 -6.02 9.94
C PRO A 310 3.32 -6.02 10.39
N THR A 311 3.11 -6.18 11.70
CA THR A 311 1.79 -6.15 12.38
C THR A 311 1.68 -5.01 13.39
N THR A 312 2.76 -4.24 13.58
CA THR A 312 2.77 -3.02 14.38
C THR A 312 3.64 -1.97 13.69
N ASP A 313 3.37 -0.70 13.99
CA ASP A 313 4.38 0.34 13.81
C ASP A 313 5.54 0.12 14.82
N GLU A 314 6.59 0.95 14.73
CA GLU A 314 7.69 0.91 15.70
C GLU A 314 7.25 1.42 17.08
N GLU A 315 7.18 0.52 18.05
CA GLU A 315 6.74 0.79 19.41
C GLU A 315 7.92 0.94 20.38
N ASN A 316 7.67 1.50 21.56
CA ASN A 316 8.60 1.38 22.67
C ASN A 316 8.63 -0.07 23.18
N GLY A 317 9.82 -0.61 23.44
CA GLY A 317 9.96 -1.87 24.15
C GLY A 317 9.84 -1.69 25.67
N ALA A 318 9.67 -2.78 26.41
CA ALA A 318 9.54 -2.72 27.87
C ALA A 318 10.85 -2.35 28.59
N ARG A 319 12.00 -2.51 27.94
CA ARG A 319 13.29 -2.02 28.48
C ARG A 319 13.48 -0.54 28.15
N PRO A 320 13.94 0.30 29.10
CA PRO A 320 14.12 1.73 28.87
C PRO A 320 14.99 2.04 27.64
N GLY A 321 14.47 2.87 26.74
CA GLY A 321 15.18 3.26 25.51
C GLY A 321 15.21 2.19 24.40
N SER A 322 14.56 1.04 24.60
CA SER A 322 14.40 0.02 23.56
C SER A 322 13.21 0.30 22.65
N ARG A 323 13.28 -0.19 21.41
CA ARG A 323 12.21 -0.12 20.39
C ARG A 323 11.94 -1.50 19.81
N LYS A 324 10.76 -1.71 19.25
CA LYS A 324 10.41 -2.96 18.56
C LYS A 324 9.38 -2.78 17.45
N ASN A 325 9.43 -3.65 16.45
CA ASN A 325 8.29 -3.96 15.57
C ASN A 325 7.93 -5.44 15.73
N ARG A 326 6.64 -5.76 15.69
CA ARG A 326 6.15 -7.13 15.50
C ARG A 326 5.83 -7.39 14.02
N PHE A 327 5.96 -8.65 13.65
CA PHE A 327 5.71 -9.18 12.32
C PHE A 327 4.89 -10.46 12.46
N GLU A 328 4.36 -10.98 11.35
CA GLU A 328 3.49 -12.17 11.32
C GLU A 328 4.11 -13.38 12.05
N VAL A 329 5.44 -13.57 11.96
CA VAL A 329 6.14 -14.77 12.49
C VAL A 329 7.20 -14.42 13.54
N GLY A 330 7.25 -13.17 14.03
CA GLY A 330 8.29 -12.76 14.97
C GLY A 330 8.26 -11.29 15.37
N ALA A 331 9.37 -10.84 15.94
CA ALA A 331 9.63 -9.44 16.24
C ALA A 331 11.10 -9.10 16.01
N ILE A 332 11.38 -7.83 15.76
CA ILE A 332 12.73 -7.28 15.82
C ILE A 332 12.77 -6.27 16.96
N TYR A 333 13.71 -6.48 17.87
CA TYR A 333 13.98 -5.62 19.01
C TYR A 333 15.24 -4.81 18.77
N TRP A 334 15.26 -3.56 19.22
CA TRP A 334 16.42 -2.68 19.11
C TRP A 334 16.69 -1.97 20.43
N SER A 335 17.96 -1.84 20.78
CA SER A 335 18.45 -0.90 21.78
C SER A 335 19.84 -0.37 21.39
N PRO A 336 20.32 0.72 22.01
CA PRO A 336 21.70 1.16 21.81
C PRO A 336 22.75 0.10 22.21
N GLY A 337 22.44 -0.77 23.16
CA GLY A 337 23.37 -1.79 23.66
C GLY A 337 23.41 -3.06 22.82
N THR A 338 22.27 -3.48 22.25
CA THR A 338 22.15 -4.75 21.52
C THR A 338 22.13 -4.59 20.00
N GLY A 339 21.82 -3.39 19.50
CA GLY A 339 21.42 -3.21 18.10
C GLY A 339 20.10 -3.93 17.79
N ALA A 340 19.76 -4.01 16.49
CA ALA A 340 18.53 -4.66 16.04
C ALA A 340 18.73 -6.19 15.95
N LYS A 341 17.90 -6.96 16.66
CA LYS A 341 17.94 -8.42 16.75
C LYS A 341 16.54 -9.01 16.55
N GLU A 342 16.42 -9.99 15.67
CA GLU A 342 15.17 -10.72 15.44
C GLU A 342 14.99 -11.88 16.40
N VAL A 343 13.73 -12.11 16.78
CA VAL A 343 13.28 -13.32 17.48
C VAL A 343 12.04 -13.81 16.74
N HIS A 344 12.07 -15.06 16.27
CA HIS A 344 10.99 -15.61 15.44
C HIS A 344 10.73 -17.10 15.76
N GLY A 345 9.64 -17.64 15.21
CA GLY A 345 9.28 -19.06 15.33
C GLY A 345 9.01 -19.50 16.78
N MET A 346 9.34 -20.75 17.11
CA MET A 346 9.09 -21.31 18.44
C MET A 346 9.88 -20.64 19.56
N VAL A 347 11.06 -20.10 19.25
CA VAL A 347 11.80 -19.29 20.21
C VAL A 347 11.05 -18.00 20.53
N PHE A 348 10.41 -17.36 19.55
CA PHE A 348 9.60 -16.17 19.82
C PHE A 348 8.35 -16.49 20.64
N VAL A 349 7.63 -17.57 20.32
CA VAL A 349 6.44 -17.98 21.08
C VAL A 349 6.78 -18.17 22.55
N HIS A 350 7.82 -18.96 22.85
CA HIS A 350 8.19 -19.21 24.23
C HIS A 350 8.81 -17.97 24.92
N TYR A 351 9.53 -17.12 24.18
CA TYR A 351 10.00 -15.84 24.70
C TYR A 351 8.84 -14.95 25.16
N LEU A 352 7.72 -14.93 24.43
CA LEU A 352 6.51 -14.21 24.85
C LEU A 352 5.88 -14.80 26.11
N GLU A 353 5.92 -16.13 26.29
CA GLU A 353 5.44 -16.80 27.51
C GLU A 353 6.29 -16.44 28.74
N LEU A 354 7.56 -16.11 28.53
CA LEU A 354 8.50 -15.65 29.56
C LEU A 354 8.49 -14.11 29.75
N ASP A 355 7.38 -13.45 29.44
CA ASP A 355 7.21 -11.98 29.49
C ASP A 355 8.14 -11.17 28.59
N ALA A 356 8.70 -11.81 27.55
CA ALA A 356 9.54 -11.20 26.53
C ALA A 356 10.64 -10.30 27.11
N GLU A 357 10.81 -9.09 26.58
CA GLU A 357 11.86 -8.18 27.01
C GLU A 357 11.62 -7.62 28.42
N ALA A 358 10.40 -7.72 28.94
CA ALA A 358 10.07 -7.37 30.33
C ALA A 358 10.51 -8.46 31.32
N GLY A 359 10.58 -9.72 30.86
CA GLY A 359 11.00 -10.87 31.63
C GLY A 359 12.49 -10.90 31.97
N PHE A 360 12.89 -11.96 32.70
CA PHE A 360 14.26 -12.10 33.20
C PHE A 360 15.31 -12.30 32.09
N LEU A 361 14.90 -12.80 30.92
CA LEU A 361 15.78 -12.94 29.76
C LEU A 361 16.22 -11.57 29.21
N GLY A 362 15.40 -10.52 29.35
CA GLY A 362 15.71 -9.20 28.81
C GLY A 362 15.75 -9.19 27.28
N LEU A 363 16.50 -8.25 26.69
CA LEU A 363 16.58 -8.09 25.23
C LEU A 363 17.42 -9.21 24.57
N PRO A 364 17.11 -9.57 23.31
CA PRO A 364 18.00 -10.40 22.50
C PRO A 364 19.34 -9.68 22.24
N THR A 365 20.43 -10.43 22.34
CA THR A 365 21.81 -9.97 22.08
C THR A 365 22.40 -10.60 20.81
N SER A 366 21.79 -11.69 20.32
CA SER A 366 22.15 -12.33 19.05
C SER A 366 20.94 -12.50 18.14
N ASN A 367 21.23 -12.63 16.84
CA ASN A 367 20.31 -13.20 15.87
C ASN A 367 20.22 -14.72 16.08
N GLU A 368 19.43 -15.41 15.27
CA GLU A 368 19.48 -16.88 15.25
C GLU A 368 20.88 -17.39 14.93
N VAL A 369 21.37 -18.31 15.76
CA VAL A 369 22.60 -19.08 15.51
C VAL A 369 22.19 -20.53 15.29
N VAL A 370 22.45 -21.05 14.10
CA VAL A 370 22.21 -22.45 13.75
C VAL A 370 23.17 -23.35 14.54
N CYS A 371 22.63 -24.43 15.10
CA CYS A 371 23.37 -25.50 15.79
C CYS A 371 23.07 -26.84 15.11
N HIS A 372 23.87 -27.89 15.36
CA HIS A 372 23.56 -29.18 14.77
C HIS A 372 22.24 -29.72 15.32
N GLY A 373 21.20 -29.80 14.49
CA GLY A 373 19.86 -30.29 14.89
C GLY A 373 18.91 -29.23 15.44
N GLY A 374 19.27 -27.95 15.41
CA GLY A 374 18.41 -26.87 15.90
C GLY A 374 19.03 -25.48 15.79
N CYS A 375 18.65 -24.58 16.69
CA CYS A 375 19.19 -23.24 16.78
C CYS A 375 19.21 -22.72 18.22
N LYS A 376 19.95 -21.63 18.42
CA LYS A 376 19.98 -20.87 19.67
C LYS A 376 19.89 -19.37 19.42
N ARG A 377 19.43 -18.64 20.43
CA ARG A 377 19.45 -17.16 20.49
C ARG A 377 19.88 -16.72 21.87
N GLU A 378 20.81 -15.78 21.92
CA GLU A 378 21.32 -15.21 23.17
C GLU A 378 20.49 -13.99 23.56
N PHE A 379 20.25 -13.86 24.86
CA PHE A 379 19.54 -12.76 25.50
C PHE A 379 20.42 -12.23 26.64
N GLU A 380 20.12 -11.03 27.15
CA GLU A 380 20.85 -10.41 28.26
C GLU A 380 20.95 -11.34 29.49
N GLY A 381 19.85 -12.03 29.80
CA GLY A 381 19.73 -12.89 30.97
C GLY A 381 19.92 -14.39 30.72
N GLY A 382 20.12 -14.85 29.48
CA GLY A 382 20.18 -16.29 29.19
C GLY A 382 20.33 -16.67 27.72
N THR A 383 20.06 -17.91 27.39
CA THR A 383 20.02 -18.38 25.99
C THR A 383 18.86 -19.32 25.80
N MET A 384 18.07 -19.07 24.76
CA MET A 384 17.03 -19.98 24.34
C MET A 384 17.56 -20.90 23.25
N PHE A 385 17.17 -22.17 23.35
CA PHE A 385 17.51 -23.21 22.40
C PHE A 385 16.23 -23.83 21.86
N TRP A 386 16.26 -24.20 20.59
CA TRP A 386 15.19 -24.97 19.98
C TRP A 386 15.78 -26.04 19.08
N SER A 387 15.35 -27.28 19.27
CA SER A 387 15.55 -28.38 18.32
C SER A 387 14.17 -28.86 17.92
N GLY A 388 13.96 -29.20 16.65
CA GLY A 388 12.63 -29.53 16.08
C GLY A 388 11.87 -30.70 16.73
N TYR A 389 12.38 -31.24 17.83
CA TYR A 389 11.79 -32.30 18.65
C TYR A 389 10.99 -31.79 19.85
N SER A 390 11.13 -30.51 20.26
CA SER A 390 10.47 -29.95 21.45
C SER A 390 10.04 -28.49 21.28
N THR A 391 9.39 -27.94 22.31
CA THR A 391 9.30 -26.49 22.50
C THR A 391 10.68 -25.88 22.68
N ALA A 392 10.80 -24.56 22.47
CA ALA A 392 12.02 -23.86 22.83
C ALA A 392 12.18 -23.88 24.35
N HIS A 393 13.43 -23.93 24.82
CA HIS A 393 13.75 -23.92 26.24
C HIS A 393 14.87 -22.93 26.54
N GLU A 394 14.74 -22.25 27.66
CA GLU A 394 15.76 -21.33 28.15
C GLU A 394 16.75 -22.04 29.09
N VAL A 395 18.01 -21.59 29.06
CA VAL A 395 19.01 -21.91 30.07
C VAL A 395 19.71 -20.62 30.48
N HIS A 396 19.85 -20.37 31.79
CA HIS A 396 20.46 -19.15 32.31
C HIS A 396 21.46 -19.40 33.45
N GLY A 397 22.07 -18.30 33.94
CA GLY A 397 22.98 -18.30 35.09
C GLY A 397 24.12 -19.33 35.03
N ALA A 398 24.46 -19.87 36.19
CA ALA A 398 25.55 -20.83 36.35
C ALA A 398 25.30 -22.17 35.63
N ILE A 399 24.04 -22.57 35.44
CA ILE A 399 23.67 -23.76 34.67
C ILE A 399 24.06 -23.56 33.21
N ARG A 400 23.71 -22.40 32.63
CA ARG A 400 24.10 -22.04 31.25
C ARG A 400 25.61 -22.02 31.09
N GLU A 401 26.34 -21.40 32.01
CA GLU A 401 27.80 -21.34 31.96
C GLU A 401 28.40 -22.76 31.94
N LYS A 402 27.95 -23.64 32.85
CA LYS A 402 28.38 -25.03 32.87
C LYS A 402 28.03 -25.76 31.58
N TYR A 403 26.79 -25.63 31.11
CA TYR A 403 26.32 -26.26 29.87
C TYR A 403 27.17 -25.87 28.66
N LEU A 404 27.51 -24.58 28.52
CA LEU A 404 28.37 -24.10 27.43
C LEU A 404 29.81 -24.63 27.54
N THR A 405 30.37 -24.80 28.74
CA THR A 405 31.69 -25.46 28.92
C THR A 405 31.70 -26.93 28.50
N LEU A 406 30.53 -27.58 28.50
CA LEU A 406 30.35 -28.97 28.07
C LEU A 406 30.04 -29.11 26.56
N GLY A 407 30.17 -28.01 25.79
CA GLY A 407 29.91 -27.98 24.36
C GLY A 407 28.51 -27.53 23.97
N GLY A 408 27.66 -27.20 24.93
CA GLY A 408 26.28 -26.76 24.67
C GLY A 408 25.49 -27.80 23.86
N PRO A 409 24.70 -27.38 22.85
CA PRO A 409 23.83 -28.30 22.10
C PRO A 409 24.61 -29.31 21.25
N ASP A 410 25.84 -29.00 20.87
CA ASP A 410 26.71 -29.92 20.12
C ASP A 410 27.51 -30.86 21.06
N GLY A 411 27.36 -30.69 22.39
CA GLY A 411 28.01 -31.49 23.42
C GLY A 411 27.24 -32.74 23.82
N LEU A 412 27.77 -33.48 24.81
CA LEU A 412 27.20 -34.75 25.26
C LEU A 412 25.79 -34.65 25.85
N LEU A 413 25.41 -33.47 26.35
CA LEU A 413 24.08 -33.25 26.92
C LEU A 413 23.01 -33.02 25.87
N GLY A 414 23.38 -32.61 24.65
CA GLY A 414 22.41 -32.23 23.61
C GLY A 414 21.54 -31.04 24.02
N PHE A 415 20.41 -30.84 23.34
CA PHE A 415 19.51 -29.72 23.58
C PHE A 415 18.81 -29.81 24.95
N PRO A 416 18.48 -28.65 25.56
CA PRO A 416 17.58 -28.63 26.72
C PRO A 416 16.19 -29.14 26.34
N ILE A 417 15.56 -29.82 27.29
CA ILE A 417 14.19 -30.35 27.21
C ILE A 417 13.29 -29.82 28.35
N SER A 418 13.82 -28.86 29.10
CA SER A 418 13.08 -28.05 30.07
C SER A 418 13.76 -26.70 30.24
N ASP A 419 13.00 -25.72 30.69
CA ASP A 419 13.54 -24.49 31.26
C ASP A 419 14.24 -24.78 32.59
N GLU A 420 14.88 -23.76 33.18
CA GLU A 420 15.46 -23.86 34.50
C GLU A 420 14.38 -23.88 35.59
N MET A 421 14.22 -25.04 36.24
CA MET A 421 13.20 -25.29 37.25
C MET A 421 13.78 -25.25 38.67
N PRO A 422 12.97 -24.89 39.69
CA PRO A 422 13.40 -25.07 41.07
C PRO A 422 13.46 -26.57 41.41
N VAL A 423 14.45 -26.98 42.20
CA VAL A 423 14.43 -28.29 42.84
C VAL A 423 13.36 -28.26 43.93
N LEU A 424 12.47 -29.26 43.95
CA LEU A 424 11.41 -29.36 44.95
C LEU A 424 11.83 -30.24 46.13
N ASP A 425 11.42 -29.87 47.34
CA ASP A 425 11.54 -30.72 48.53
C ASP A 425 10.53 -31.88 48.49
N ALA A 426 10.59 -32.76 49.49
CA ALA A 426 9.70 -33.93 49.58
C ALA A 426 8.19 -33.57 49.66
N ASN A 427 7.87 -32.33 50.01
CA ASN A 427 6.50 -31.82 50.11
C ASN A 427 6.09 -31.01 48.87
N GLY A 428 6.98 -30.87 47.87
CA GLY A 428 6.72 -30.11 46.65
C GLY A 428 7.04 -28.61 46.73
N HIS A 429 7.70 -28.14 47.80
CA HIS A 429 8.10 -26.74 47.90
C HIS A 429 9.42 -26.48 47.17
N ALA A 430 9.50 -25.33 46.48
CA ALA A 430 10.74 -24.90 45.84
C ALA A 430 11.86 -24.70 46.88
N THR A 431 12.99 -25.35 46.65
CA THR A 431 14.24 -25.12 47.36
C THR A 431 15.07 -24.07 46.62
N PRO A 432 16.15 -23.53 47.23
CA PRO A 432 17.07 -22.65 46.53
C PRO A 432 17.84 -23.30 45.38
N GLY A 433 17.85 -24.63 45.27
CA GLY A 433 18.51 -25.33 44.17
C GLY A 433 17.72 -25.21 42.86
N ARG A 434 18.43 -25.22 41.73
CA ARG A 434 17.83 -25.15 40.39
C ARG A 434 18.36 -26.28 39.52
N PHE A 435 17.64 -26.63 38.47
CA PHE A 435 18.11 -27.59 37.49
C PHE A 435 17.52 -27.35 36.10
N SER A 436 18.26 -27.75 35.07
CA SER A 436 17.74 -27.85 33.70
C SER A 436 17.99 -29.26 33.19
N ARG A 437 17.00 -29.82 32.48
CA ARG A 437 17.10 -31.12 31.83
C ARG A 437 17.52 -30.95 30.39
N PHE A 438 18.34 -31.88 29.92
CA PHE A 438 18.85 -31.98 28.57
C PHE A 438 18.61 -33.40 28.05
N GLN A 439 18.73 -33.60 26.74
CA GLN A 439 18.56 -34.91 26.10
C GLN A 439 19.45 -35.99 26.73
N GLY A 440 20.69 -35.64 27.08
CA GLY A 440 21.71 -36.54 27.61
C GLY A 440 21.95 -36.46 29.11
N GLY A 441 21.17 -35.67 29.86
CA GLY A 441 21.38 -35.55 31.32
C GLY A 441 20.68 -34.37 31.97
N THR A 442 21.02 -34.09 33.22
CA THR A 442 20.51 -32.94 33.99
C THR A 442 21.70 -32.22 34.60
N ILE A 443 21.70 -30.89 34.55
CA ILE A 443 22.63 -30.08 35.34
C ILE A 443 21.87 -29.54 36.54
N TYR A 444 22.44 -29.72 37.73
CA TYR A 444 21.92 -29.16 38.97
C TYR A 444 22.78 -27.99 39.42
N TRP A 445 22.16 -26.98 40.00
CA TRP A 445 22.84 -25.88 40.66
C TRP A 445 22.38 -25.73 42.11
N SER A 446 23.33 -25.45 42.99
CA SER A 446 23.08 -24.94 44.34
C SER A 446 24.13 -23.91 44.73
N GLN A 447 23.84 -23.11 45.75
CA GLN A 447 24.83 -22.16 46.28
C GLN A 447 26.07 -22.86 46.85
N GLN A 448 25.94 -24.08 47.40
CA GLN A 448 27.09 -24.80 47.99
C GLN A 448 27.98 -25.47 46.94
N THR A 449 27.37 -26.00 45.87
CA THR A 449 28.07 -26.88 44.93
C THR A 449 28.39 -26.20 43.60
N GLY A 450 27.75 -25.07 43.28
CA GLY A 450 27.74 -24.54 41.92
C GLY A 450 26.94 -25.45 40.98
N ALA A 451 27.17 -25.32 39.67
CA ALA A 451 26.53 -26.12 38.64
C ALA A 451 27.35 -27.40 38.33
N LEU A 452 26.72 -28.57 38.43
CA LEU A 452 27.31 -29.90 38.23
C LEU A 452 26.50 -30.75 37.26
#